data_AF-A0A8E7N9M2-F1
#
_entry.id   AF-A0A8E7N9M2-F1
#
_cell.length_a   1.000
_cell.length_b   1.000
_cell.length_c   1.000
_cell.angle_alpha   90.00
_cell.angle_beta   90.00
_cell.angle_gamma   90.00
#
_symmetry.space_group_name_H-M   'P 1'
#
loop_
_entity.id
_entity.type
_entity.pdbx_description
1 polymer ?
#
loop_
_entity_poly.entity_id
_entity_poly.type
_entity_poly.pdbx_seq_one_letter_code
_entity_poly.pdbx_strand_id
1 'polypeptide(L)'
;MNLVTLKEWGKLIYRDNPPSVSTLRRWARNGNIYPAPEKHGRSYRVVPDAFYINPRKTGLKLEQHTPNGRTGRGSELLERLRNEIEKIRF
;
A
#
# COMPACT_ATOMS: atom_id res chain seq x y z
N MET A 1 -4.32 -19.48 9.88
CA MET A 1 -3.45 -18.65 9.01
C MET A 1 -2.01 -18.83 9.46
N ASN A 2 -1.10 -19.15 8.55
CA ASN A 2 0.32 -19.25 8.88
C ASN A 2 0.92 -17.84 8.90
N LEU A 3 1.51 -17.42 10.02
CA LEU A 3 2.03 -16.07 10.23
C LEU A 3 3.54 -16.11 10.45
N VAL A 4 4.27 -15.37 9.63
CA VAL A 4 5.74 -15.28 9.70
C VAL A 4 6.17 -13.98 10.37
N THR A 5 7.42 -13.94 10.84
CA THR A 5 7.99 -12.69 11.36
C THR A 5 8.27 -11.71 10.22
N LEU A 6 8.32 -10.39 10.52
CA LEU A 6 8.72 -9.39 9.52
C LEU A 6 10.07 -9.72 8.85
N LYS A 7 11.04 -10.24 9.62
CA LYS A 7 12.37 -10.59 9.11
C LYS A 7 12.31 -11.72 8.08
N GLU A 8 11.51 -12.75 8.35
CA GLU A 8 11.30 -13.87 7.42
C GLU A 8 10.52 -13.42 6.20
N TRP A 9 9.43 -12.66 6.40
CA TRP A 9 8.66 -12.06 5.31
C TRP A 9 9.54 -11.23 4.36
N GLY A 10 10.42 -10.37 4.92
CA GLY A 10 11.36 -9.58 4.12
C GLY A 10 12.31 -10.45 3.27
N LYS A 11 12.79 -11.58 3.81
CA LYS A 11 13.63 -12.53 3.06
C LYS A 11 12.86 -13.30 1.99
N LEU A 12 11.59 -13.62 2.26
CA LEU A 12 10.73 -14.33 1.33
C LEU A 12 10.42 -13.48 0.09
N ILE A 13 10.08 -12.20 0.31
CA ILE A 13 9.70 -11.26 -0.75
C ILE A 13 10.93 -10.70 -1.49
N TYR A 14 12.02 -10.41 -0.78
CA TYR A 14 13.23 -9.78 -1.33
C TYR A 14 14.44 -10.70 -1.15
N ARG A 15 14.55 -11.71 -2.02
CA ARG A 15 15.61 -12.74 -1.93
C ARG A 15 17.02 -12.16 -2.06
N ASP A 16 17.21 -11.18 -2.94
CA ASP A 16 18.54 -10.67 -3.27
C ASP A 16 19.02 -9.57 -2.31
N ASN A 17 18.10 -8.69 -1.87
CA ASN A 17 18.42 -7.57 -1.00
C ASN A 17 17.27 -7.25 -0.03
N PRO A 18 17.14 -8.02 1.07
CA PRO A 18 16.07 -7.81 2.02
C PRO A 18 16.25 -6.49 2.81
N PRO A 19 15.19 -5.68 2.94
CA PRO A 19 15.23 -4.48 3.78
C PRO A 19 15.59 -4.81 5.23
N SER A 20 16.21 -3.85 5.92
CA SER A 20 16.51 -3.99 7.34
C SER A 20 15.24 -4.12 8.18
N VAL A 21 15.34 -4.81 9.33
CA VAL A 21 14.19 -5.02 10.24
C VAL A 21 13.57 -3.71 10.73
N SER A 22 14.38 -2.65 10.89
CA SER A 22 13.88 -1.32 11.24
C SER A 22 12.99 -0.71 10.15
N THR A 23 13.38 -0.85 8.88
CA THR A 23 12.57 -0.45 7.72
C THR A 23 11.27 -1.24 7.66
N LEU A 24 11.33 -2.56 7.83
CA LEU A 24 10.15 -3.43 7.83
C LEU A 24 9.16 -3.06 8.95
N ARG A 25 9.67 -2.75 10.16
CA ARG A 25 8.84 -2.25 11.27
C ARG A 25 8.23 -0.88 10.98
N ARG A 26 8.96 0.01 10.28
CA ARG A 26 8.42 1.29 9.83
C ARG A 26 7.27 1.08 8.85
N TRP A 27 7.40 0.18 7.89
CA TRP A 27 6.33 -0.17 6.95
C TRP A 27 5.09 -0.75 7.65
N ALA A 28 5.28 -1.65 8.61
CA ALA A 28 4.17 -2.17 9.41
C ALA A 28 3.43 -1.07 10.18
N ARG A 29 4.14 -0.14 10.84
CA ARG A 29 3.53 0.99 11.56
C ARG A 29 2.79 1.97 10.64
N ASN A 30 3.33 2.18 9.44
CA ASN A 30 2.79 3.12 8.46
C ASN A 30 1.65 2.54 7.61
N GLY A 31 1.30 1.26 7.77
CA GLY A 31 0.30 0.59 6.94
C GLY A 31 0.75 0.32 5.50
N ASN A 32 2.06 0.19 5.27
CA ASN A 32 2.62 -0.09 3.94
C ASN A 32 2.65 -1.59 3.59
N ILE A 33 2.07 -2.47 4.39
CA ILE A 33 2.03 -3.92 4.14
C ILE A 33 0.58 -4.35 4.14
N TYR A 34 0.16 -5.09 3.10
CA TYR A 34 -1.19 -5.62 2.98
C TYR A 34 -1.17 -7.12 2.70
N PRO A 35 -1.96 -7.95 3.44
CA PRO A 35 -2.81 -7.59 4.57
C PRO A 35 -2.06 -6.98 5.75
N ALA A 36 -2.76 -6.21 6.59
CA ALA A 36 -2.14 -5.48 7.70
C ALA A 36 -1.44 -6.44 8.68
N PRO A 37 -0.18 -6.18 9.08
CA PRO A 37 0.52 -6.97 10.08
C PRO A 37 -0.17 -6.99 11.45
N GLU A 38 -0.22 -8.15 12.08
CA GLU A 38 -0.70 -8.30 13.46
C GLU A 38 0.43 -8.01 14.46
N LYS A 39 0.15 -7.21 15.50
CA LYS A 39 1.12 -6.92 16.55
C LYS A 39 0.99 -7.94 17.69
N HIS A 40 1.97 -8.83 17.80
CA HIS A 40 2.06 -9.83 18.87
C HIS A 40 3.17 -9.41 19.85
N GLY A 41 2.78 -8.75 20.94
CA GLY A 41 3.69 -8.21 21.95
C GLY A 41 4.65 -7.16 21.38
N ARG A 42 5.95 -7.46 21.41
CA ARG A 42 7.02 -6.58 20.87
C ARG A 42 7.32 -6.83 19.39
N SER A 43 6.62 -7.77 18.75
CA SER A 43 6.89 -8.22 17.39
C SER A 43 5.66 -8.07 16.49
N TYR A 44 5.89 -8.00 15.17
CA TYR A 44 4.82 -8.06 14.18
C TYR A 44 4.86 -9.41 13.47
N ARG A 45 3.66 -9.90 13.17
CA ARG A 45 3.37 -11.12 12.44
C ARG A 45 2.67 -10.75 11.13
N VAL A 46 3.10 -11.35 10.03
CA VAL A 46 2.66 -11.02 8.69
C VAL A 46 2.30 -12.30 7.95
N VAL A 47 1.29 -12.24 7.10
CA VAL A 47 0.96 -13.32 6.18
C VAL A 47 2.10 -13.45 5.15
N PRO A 48 2.62 -14.66 4.85
CA PRO A 48 3.71 -14.86 3.89
C PRO A 48 3.47 -14.18 2.53
N ASP A 49 2.24 -14.22 2.05
CA ASP A 49 1.82 -13.66 0.76
C ASP A 49 1.47 -12.16 0.81
N ALA A 50 1.72 -11.49 1.94
CA ALA A 50 1.53 -10.05 2.03
C ALA A 50 2.50 -9.30 1.10
N PHE A 51 2.08 -8.16 0.57
CA PHE A 51 2.90 -7.34 -0.32
C PHE A 51 3.07 -5.92 0.21
N TYR A 52 4.14 -5.26 -0.26
CA TYR A 52 4.45 -3.88 0.10
C TYR A 52 3.69 -2.89 -0.79
N ILE A 53 3.08 -1.89 -0.17
CA ILE A 53 2.42 -0.76 -0.82
C ILE A 53 3.34 0.46 -0.72
N ASN A 54 3.84 0.92 -1.86
CA ASN A 54 4.64 2.14 -1.91
C ASN A 54 3.74 3.38 -1.69
N PRO A 55 3.91 4.13 -0.59
CA PRO A 55 3.07 5.28 -0.28
C PRO A 55 3.23 6.44 -1.26
N ARG A 56 4.36 6.50 -1.99
CA ARG A 56 4.59 7.51 -3.04
C ARG A 56 4.05 7.07 -4.41
N LYS A 57 3.66 5.80 -4.54
CA LYS A 57 3.03 5.24 -5.74
C LYS A 57 1.51 5.10 -5.56
N THR A 58 0.92 5.81 -4.61
CA THR A 58 -0.51 6.14 -4.73
C THR A 58 -0.62 6.97 -5.99
N GLY A 59 -1.25 6.41 -7.03
CA GLY A 59 -1.49 7.16 -8.25
C GLY A 59 -2.16 8.47 -7.87
N LEU A 60 -1.41 9.59 -7.96
CA LEU A 60 -1.94 10.95 -7.79
C LEU A 60 -2.95 11.31 -8.89
N LYS A 61 -3.34 10.33 -9.70
CA LYS A 61 -4.24 10.40 -10.81
C LYS A 61 -5.30 9.34 -10.58
N LEU A 62 -6.47 9.79 -10.11
CA LEU A 62 -7.71 9.03 -10.21
C LEU A 62 -8.07 8.99 -11.70
N GLU A 63 -7.44 8.08 -12.43
CA GLU A 63 -7.74 7.85 -13.84
C GLU A 63 -8.97 6.94 -13.90
N GLN A 64 -10.03 7.41 -14.54
CA GLN A 64 -11.17 6.58 -14.86
C GLN A 64 -10.74 5.57 -15.92
N HIS A 65 -10.50 4.32 -15.51
CA HIS A 65 -10.18 3.25 -16.44
C HIS A 65 -11.43 2.90 -17.27
N THR A 66 -11.53 3.44 -18.47
CA THR A 66 -12.58 3.11 -19.45
C THR A 66 -12.05 2.02 -20.39
N PRO A 67 -12.39 0.74 -20.16
CA PRO A 67 -11.85 -0.37 -20.96
C PRO A 67 -12.20 -0.28 -22.46
N ASN A 68 -13.23 0.50 -22.80
CA ASN A 68 -13.71 0.66 -24.18
C ASN A 68 -13.42 2.05 -24.78
N GLY A 69 -12.59 2.88 -24.15
CA GLY A 69 -12.23 4.22 -24.65
C GLY A 69 -13.39 5.23 -24.74
N ARG A 70 -14.60 4.85 -24.34
CA ARG A 70 -15.78 5.74 -24.31
C ARG A 70 -15.64 6.74 -23.17
N THR A 71 -15.20 7.95 -23.49
CA THR A 71 -15.23 9.09 -22.57
C THR A 71 -16.67 9.60 -22.47
N GLY A 72 -17.50 8.94 -21.67
CA GLY A 72 -18.79 9.49 -21.23
C GLY A 72 -18.59 10.74 -20.37
N ARG A 73 -19.69 11.36 -19.94
CA ARG A 73 -19.66 12.44 -18.93
C ARG A 73 -18.90 11.93 -17.71
N GLY A 74 -17.87 12.66 -17.27
CA GLY A 74 -17.06 12.29 -16.11
C GLY A 74 -17.96 12.03 -14.90
N SER A 75 -17.67 11.02 -14.10
CA SER A 75 -18.48 10.75 -12.92
C SER A 75 -18.39 11.92 -11.94
N GLU A 76 -19.53 12.44 -11.50
CA GLU A 76 -19.61 13.58 -10.57
C GLU A 76 -18.76 13.36 -9.31
N LEU A 77 -18.69 12.12 -8.82
CA LEU A 77 -17.84 11.75 -7.68
C LEU A 77 -16.35 11.96 -7.96
N LEU A 78 -15.86 11.62 -9.15
CA LEU A 78 -14.45 11.84 -9.53
C LEU A 78 -14.14 13.34 -9.68
N GLU A 79 -15.09 14.14 -10.17
CA GLU A 79 -14.95 15.59 -10.24
C GLU A 79 -14.86 16.20 -8.83
N ARG A 80 -15.74 15.79 -7.91
CA ARG A 80 -15.70 16.22 -6.50
C ARG A 80 -14.38 15.86 -5.83
N LEU A 81 -13.91 14.62 -5.98
CA LEU A 81 -12.64 14.16 -5.41
C LEU A 81 -11.44 14.94 -5.97
N ARG A 82 -11.45 15.25 -7.27
CA ARG A 82 -10.37 16.02 -7.91
C ARG A 82 -10.31 17.45 -7.34
N ASN A 83 -11.45 18.11 -7.20
CA ASN A 83 -11.54 19.45 -6.61
C ASN A 83 -11.09 19.47 -5.14
N GLU A 84 -11.40 18.42 -4.38
CA GLU A 84 -11.01 18.31 -2.97
C GLU A 84 -9.50 18.11 -2.80
N ILE A 85 -8.87 17.30 -3.66
CA ILE A 85 -7.40 17.12 -3.68
C ILE A 85 -6.69 18.43 -4.03
N GLU A 86 -7.22 19.22 -4.98
CA GLU A 86 -6.64 20.52 -5.35
C GLU A 86 -6.71 21.52 -4.19
N LYS A 87 -7.79 21.52 -3.42
CA LYS A 87 -7.96 22.40 -2.25
C LYS A 87 -6.96 22.12 -1.12
N ILE A 88 -6.44 20.89 -1.00
CA ILE A 88 -5.47 20.49 0.03
C ILE A 88 -4.03 20.89 -0.35
N ARG A 89 -3.76 21.22 -1.62
CA ARG A 89 -2.41 21.55 -2.12
C ARG A 89 -1.99 23.02 -1.93
N PHE A 90 -2.85 23.86 -1.35
CA PHE A 90 -2.57 25.25 -0.98
C PHE A 90 -2.78 25.44 0.52
#